data_AF-A0A6P0Z4X9-F1
#
_entry.id   AF-A0A6P0Z4X9-F1
#
_cell.length_a   1.000
_cell.length_b   1.000
_cell.length_c   1.000
_cell.angle_alpha   90.00
_cell.angle_beta   90.00
_cell.angle_gamma   90.00
#
_symmetry.space_group_name_H-M   'P 1'
#
loop_
_entity.id
_entity.type
_entity.pdbx_description
1 polymer ?
#
loop_
_entity_poly.entity_id
_entity_poly.type
_entity_poly.pdbx_seq_one_letter_code
_entity_poly.pdbx_strand_id
1 'polypeptide(L)' 'LFDPFFTTKPVGQGTGMGLSISYQIITERHGGTLTCQSTVGEGTAFTITIPLNPDHEI' A
#
# COMPACT_ATOMS: atom_id res chain seq x y z
N LEU A 1 1.43 3.87 8.16
CA LEU A 1 0.28 3.10 7.59
C LEU A 1 0.75 1.83 6.89
N PHE A 2 1.83 1.90 6.11
CA PHE A 2 2.43 0.74 5.43
C PHE A 2 3.47 0.02 6.30
N ASP A 3 3.60 0.39 7.57
CA ASP A 3 4.49 -0.27 8.51
C ASP A 3 3.93 -1.65 8.88
N PRO A 4 4.76 -2.70 8.97
CA PRO A 4 4.31 -4.01 9.43
C PRO A 4 3.60 -3.94 10.78
N PHE A 5 2.56 -4.74 10.94
CA PHE A 5 1.75 -4.84 12.17
C PHE A 5 0.94 -3.59 12.53
N PHE A 6 0.98 -2.52 11.74
CA PHE A 6 0.11 -1.37 11.97
C PHE A 6 -1.36 -1.72 11.73
N THR A 7 -2.21 -1.51 12.73
CA THR A 7 -3.66 -1.70 12.62
C THR A 7 -4.40 -0.83 13.61
N THR A 8 -5.56 -0.31 13.20
CA THR A 8 -6.52 0.35 14.10
C THR A 8 -7.55 -0.63 14.65
N LYS A 9 -7.58 -1.88 14.14
CA LYS A 9 -8.46 -2.93 14.65
C LYS A 9 -8.02 -3.38 16.05
N PRO A 10 -8.95 -3.78 16.93
CA PRO A 10 -8.63 -4.34 18.23
C PRO A 10 -7.69 -5.55 18.16
N VAL A 11 -7.03 -5.85 19.29
CA VAL A 11 -6.15 -7.01 19.44
C VAL A 11 -6.86 -8.29 19.03
N GLY A 12 -6.20 -9.11 18.21
CA GLY A 12 -6.73 -10.38 17.70
C GLY A 12 -7.67 -10.26 16.50
N GLN A 13 -8.04 -9.05 16.06
CA GLN A 13 -8.98 -8.85 14.92
C GLN A 13 -8.31 -8.45 13.60
N GLY A 14 -6.98 -8.32 13.60
CA GLY A 14 -6.21 -8.02 12.41
C GLY A 14 -4.72 -8.13 12.68
N THR A 15 -3.98 -8.60 11.69
CA THR A 15 -2.52 -8.77 11.78
C THR A 15 -1.76 -7.49 11.48
N GLY A 16 -2.38 -6.51 10.81
CA GLY A 16 -1.71 -5.30 10.33
C GLY A 16 -0.69 -5.54 9.21
N MET A 17 -0.74 -6.70 8.54
CA MET A 17 0.27 -7.09 7.53
C MET A 17 -0.12 -6.76 6.08
N GLY A 18 -1.40 -6.55 5.78
CA GLY A 18 -1.87 -6.45 4.39
C GLY A 18 -1.26 -5.29 3.62
N LEU A 19 -1.24 -4.09 4.21
CA LEU A 19 -0.74 -2.89 3.56
C LEU A 19 0.79 -2.87 3.45
N SER A 20 1.51 -3.41 4.44
CA SER A 20 2.97 -3.51 4.37
C SER A 20 3.42 -4.46 3.26
N ILE A 21 2.80 -5.65 3.18
CA ILE A 21 3.08 -6.62 2.11
C ILE A 21 2.74 -6.03 0.74
N SER A 22 1.60 -5.36 0.62
CA SER A 22 1.18 -4.72 -0.64
C SER A 22 2.20 -3.67 -1.07
N TYR A 23 2.62 -2.80 -0.15
CA TYR A 23 3.60 -1.75 -0.42
C TYR A 23 4.91 -2.35 -0.94
N GLN A 24 5.48 -3.34 -0.24
CA GLN A 24 6.72 -4.00 -0.65
C GLN A 24 6.61 -4.66 -2.03
N ILE A 25 5.51 -5.38 -2.30
CA ILE A 25 5.29 -6.00 -3.61
C ILE A 25 5.27 -4.92 -4.70
N ILE A 26 4.50 -3.85 -4.50
CA ILE A 26 4.32 -2.80 -5.49
C ILE A 26 5.62 -2.03 -5.72
N THR A 27 6.28 -1.54 -4.67
CA THR A 27 7.44 -0.65 -4.81
C THR A 27 8.74 -1.41 -5.04
N GLU A 28 8.97 -2.50 -4.32
CA GLU A 28 10.27 -3.21 -4.37
C GLU A 28 10.32 -4.25 -5.49
N ARG A 29 9.21 -4.96 -5.77
CA ARG A 29 9.21 -6.01 -6.81
C ARG A 29 8.78 -5.51 -8.17
N HIS A 30 7.88 -4.54 -8.22
CA HIS A 30 7.30 -4.05 -9.47
C HIS A 30 7.78 -2.63 -9.85
N GLY A 31 8.61 -1.98 -9.03
CA GLY A 31 9.05 -0.60 -9.29
C GLY A 31 7.89 0.40 -9.37
N GLY A 32 6.74 0.04 -8.79
CA GLY A 32 5.52 0.82 -8.85
C GLY A 32 5.36 1.80 -7.70
N THR A 33 4.20 2.44 -7.65
CA THR A 33 3.81 3.35 -6.57
C THR A 33 2.45 2.98 -6.01
N LEU A 34 2.28 3.23 -4.71
CA LEU A 34 1.02 3.08 -3.97
C LEU A 34 0.70 4.40 -3.27
N THR A 35 -0.41 5.03 -3.64
CA THR A 35 -0.87 6.28 -3.04
C THR A 35 -2.22 6.09 -2.34
N CYS A 36 -2.50 6.91 -1.34
CA CYS A 36 -3.73 6.86 -0.55
C CYS A 36 -4.37 8.24 -0.51
N GLN A 37 -5.65 8.31 -0.84
CA GLN A 37 -6.49 9.50 -0.69
C GLN A 37 -7.63 9.14 0.24
N SER A 38 -7.81 9.91 1.31
CA SER A 38 -8.85 9.66 2.30
C SER A 38 -9.41 10.98 2.82
N THR A 39 -10.73 11.08 2.84
CA THR A 39 -11.47 12.17 3.46
C THR A 39 -12.42 11.56 4.47
N VAL A 40 -12.44 12.10 5.70
CA VAL A 40 -13.30 11.60 6.77
C VAL A 40 -14.77 11.69 6.34
N GLY A 41 -15.49 10.57 6.42
CA GLY A 41 -16.89 10.48 6.03
C GLY A 41 -17.13 10.20 4.54
N GLU A 42 -16.11 10.27 3.68
CA GLU A 42 -16.23 10.01 2.23
C GLU A 42 -15.55 8.70 1.80
N GLY A 43 -14.82 8.06 2.71
CA GLY A 43 -14.12 6.80 2.47
C GLY A 43 -12.64 6.99 2.14
N THR A 44 -12.06 5.96 1.54
CA THR A 44 -10.63 5.89 1.25
C THR A 44 -10.41 5.20 -0.09
N ALA A 45 -9.56 5.79 -0.93
CA ALA A 45 -9.12 5.23 -2.18
C ALA A 45 -7.60 4.99 -2.15
N PHE A 46 -7.18 3.80 -2.60
CA PHE A 46 -5.78 3.48 -2.85
C PHE A 46 -5.56 3.35 -4.35
N THR A 47 -4.54 4.02 -4.88
CA THR A 47 -4.18 3.96 -6.30
C THR A 47 -2.81 3.30 -6.45
N ILE A 48 -2.76 2.29 -7.31
CA ILE A 48 -1.55 1.52 -7.63
C ILE A 48 -1.14 1.88 -9.06
N THR A 49 0.11 2.27 -9.25
CA THR A 49 0.70 2.49 -10.59
C THR A 49 1.87 1.53 -10.77
N ILE A 50 1.87 0.77 -11.86
CA ILE A 50 2.95 -0.15 -12.20
C ILE A 50 3.55 0.27 -13.55
N PRO A 51 4.87 0.50 -13.65
CA PRO A 51 5.50 0.80 -14.93
C PRO A 51 5.42 -0.42 -15.85
N LEU A 52 5.13 -0.19 -17.14
CA LEU A 52 5.09 -1.26 -18.14
C LEU A 52 6.48 -1.89 -18.37
N ASN A 53 7.53 -1.08 -18.22
CA ASN A 53 8.92 -1.51 -18.24
C ASN A 53 9.63 -0.97 -16.99
N PRO A 54 9.93 -1.82 -15.98
CA PRO A 54 10.58 -1.38 -14.76
C PRO A 54 12.04 -0.92 -14.96
N ASP A 55 12.68 -1.30 -16.07
CA ASP A 55 14.10 -1.04 -16.36
C ASP A 55 14.36 0.16 -17.29
N HIS A 56 13.33 0.93 -17.67
CA HIS A 56 13.52 2.10 -18.54
C HIS A 56 13.69 3.38 -17.70
N GLU A 57 14.92 3.69 -17.32
CA GLU A 57 15.28 5.05 -16.91
C GLU A 57 15.12 5.99 -18.11
N ILE A 58 14.37 7.08 -17.93
CA ILE A 58 14.29 8.20 -18.88
C ILE A 58 15.56 9.04 -18.79
#